data_AF-A0A0A9XE94-F1
#
_entry.id   AF-A0A0A9XE94-F1
#
_cell.length_a   1.000
_cell.length_b   1.000
_cell.length_c   1.000
_cell.angle_alpha   90.00
_cell.angle_beta   90.00
_cell.angle_gamma   90.00
#
_symmetry.space_group_name_H-M   'P 1'
#
loop_
_entity.id
_entity.type
_entity.pdbx_description
1 polymer ?
#
loop_
_entity_poly.entity_id
_entity_poly.type
_entity_poly.pdbx_seq_one_letter_code
_entity_poly.pdbx_strand_id
1 'polypeptide(L)'
;MKTLLVLCVLIASERYAVGGFCKSHRNSLPYCERDREKTDKVLCTGTFNHSYTAVTKLKTLVICNILHHEYDPRLISKFQHLYRFTLIYSNITHFTHPFPEHLHLQILNLTRLDLTHINVEIFRNLRNLKILDLSYNKLKTFGKHHSEFLPKLEQLYLRGNSLECNHDLKWILGKRNGKISLSKKVVDLNQVTCSVNEQYPGKPALIVMNWMKCLDSECPHHGSMVCKCNLDNVVSPPGLQSLVPVITVNCSNMGFTVLPSKLPHNTTVLILNNNQITDVSPLLNNSWYQGVSDIYLDNNRISAVDQLERADWLSSFRVFSLRGNNLTTIPTYAFDHAFERNTKIAKVYFGNNSWVCDCSFTPGFQELLRKYSPLIYDIKDIRCAVSEYDSNSKEVIKGLALVSICRDPAEFPLSPWDVLNIILITLIFTVYFKLIYDYWVYKTTTKLPWVATKIP
;
A
#
# COMPACT_ATOMS: atom_id res chain seq x y z
N MET A 1 25.75 32.65 -13.00
CA MET A 1 24.94 31.86 -13.96
C MET A 1 25.69 31.59 -15.28
N LYS A 2 26.36 32.58 -15.89
CA LYS A 2 27.18 32.37 -17.12
C LYS A 2 28.39 31.44 -16.94
N THR A 3 29.06 31.42 -15.80
CA THR A 3 30.23 30.54 -15.52
C THR A 3 29.87 29.06 -15.31
N LEU A 4 28.64 28.78 -14.84
CA LEU A 4 28.15 27.41 -14.58
C LEU A 4 27.66 26.72 -15.85
N LEU A 5 27.02 27.45 -16.77
CA LEU A 5 26.64 26.92 -18.08
C LEU A 5 27.87 26.55 -18.93
N VAL A 6 28.93 27.36 -18.86
CA VAL A 6 30.20 27.09 -19.56
C VAL A 6 30.88 25.83 -19.00
N LEU A 7 30.85 25.59 -17.67
CA LEU A 7 31.34 24.34 -17.09
C LEU A 7 30.52 23.12 -17.53
N CYS A 8 29.19 23.20 -17.59
CA CYS A 8 28.34 22.08 -18.04
C CYS A 8 28.60 21.69 -19.50
N VAL A 9 28.76 22.66 -20.40
CA VAL A 9 29.05 22.40 -21.83
C VAL A 9 30.46 21.84 -22.03
N LEU A 10 31.46 22.35 -21.29
CA LEU A 10 32.83 21.82 -21.32
C LEU A 10 32.91 20.40 -20.75
N ILE A 11 32.19 20.09 -19.67
CA ILE A 11 32.12 18.74 -19.09
C ILE A 11 31.42 17.77 -20.06
N ALA A 12 30.38 18.20 -20.78
CA ALA A 12 29.68 17.36 -21.76
C ALA A 12 30.56 17.05 -22.99
N SER A 13 31.19 18.05 -23.59
CA SER A 13 32.12 17.88 -24.72
C SER A 13 33.35 17.04 -24.34
N GLU A 14 33.94 17.27 -23.16
CA GLU A 14 35.05 16.46 -22.65
C GLU A 14 34.63 15.03 -22.28
N ARG A 15 33.39 14.80 -21.83
CA ARG A 15 32.86 13.44 -21.58
C ARG A 15 32.84 12.61 -22.86
N TYR A 16 32.54 13.21 -24.01
CA TYR A 16 32.59 12.52 -25.31
C TYR A 16 34.03 12.17 -25.72
N ALA A 17 34.97 13.12 -25.60
CA ALA A 17 36.38 12.89 -25.95
C ALA A 17 37.07 11.86 -25.03
N VAL A 18 36.88 11.99 -23.72
CA VAL A 18 37.41 11.04 -22.72
C VAL A 18 36.75 9.67 -22.84
N GLY A 19 35.43 9.63 -23.07
CA GLY A 19 34.71 8.39 -23.32
C GLY A 19 35.16 7.69 -24.60
N GLY A 20 35.47 8.45 -25.66
CA GLY A 20 36.05 7.95 -26.90
C GLY A 20 37.40 7.27 -26.67
N PHE A 21 38.34 7.97 -26.02
CA PHE A 21 39.66 7.42 -25.68
C PHE A 21 39.54 6.11 -24.89
N CYS A 22 38.80 6.10 -23.79
CA CYS A 22 38.68 4.92 -22.94
C CYS A 22 38.00 3.73 -23.64
N LYS A 23 37.06 3.98 -24.55
CA LYS A 23 36.41 2.92 -25.34
C LYS A 23 37.37 2.34 -26.38
N SER A 24 38.10 3.18 -27.11
CA SER A 24 39.08 2.75 -28.11
C SER A 24 40.24 1.95 -27.51
N HIS A 25 40.57 2.20 -26.24
CA HIS A 25 41.69 1.60 -25.52
C HIS A 25 41.27 0.56 -24.47
N ARG A 26 40.08 -0.05 -24.59
CA ARG A 26 39.55 -1.01 -23.60
C ARG A 26 40.39 -2.28 -23.47
N ASN A 27 40.95 -2.75 -24.58
CA ASN A 27 41.75 -3.99 -24.66
C ASN A 27 43.23 -3.71 -24.96
N SER A 28 43.65 -2.44 -24.92
CA SER A 28 45.05 -2.10 -25.17
C SER A 28 45.91 -2.35 -23.92
N LEU A 29 47.20 -2.59 -24.14
CA LEU A 29 48.19 -2.56 -23.07
C LEU A 29 48.16 -1.21 -22.33
N PRO A 30 48.59 -1.17 -21.06
CA PRO A 30 48.67 0.07 -20.30
C PRO A 30 49.46 1.15 -21.03
N TYR A 31 48.83 2.30 -21.22
CA TYR A 31 49.35 3.38 -22.05
C TYR A 31 48.85 4.72 -21.55
N CYS A 32 49.69 5.74 -21.66
CA CYS A 32 49.35 7.11 -21.34
C CYS A 32 49.73 8.04 -22.49
N GLU A 33 48.87 8.99 -22.79
CA GLU A 33 49.15 10.06 -23.74
C GLU A 33 48.83 11.44 -23.19
N ARG A 34 49.58 12.42 -23.67
CA ARG A 34 49.22 13.83 -23.49
C ARG A 34 48.11 14.16 -24.46
N ASP A 35 47.12 14.87 -23.95
CA ASP A 35 46.06 15.42 -24.79
C ASP A 35 46.69 16.36 -25.84
N ARG A 36 46.37 16.14 -27.12
CA ARG A 36 46.99 16.86 -28.24
C ARG A 36 46.66 18.36 -28.23
N GLU A 37 45.56 18.75 -27.57
CA GLU A 37 45.10 20.14 -27.49
C GLU A 37 45.45 20.81 -26.15
N LYS A 38 45.73 20.03 -25.09
CA LYS A 38 46.03 20.53 -23.73
C LYS A 38 47.24 19.85 -23.13
N THR A 39 48.38 20.54 -23.10
CA THR A 39 49.65 20.01 -22.57
C THR A 39 49.65 19.72 -21.06
N ASP A 40 48.65 20.23 -20.32
CA ASP A 40 48.45 20.01 -18.88
C ASP A 40 47.42 18.91 -18.56
N LYS A 41 47.04 18.09 -19.56
CA LYS A 41 46.14 16.95 -19.44
C LYS A 41 46.78 15.66 -19.94
N VAL A 42 46.66 14.61 -19.13
CA VAL A 42 47.12 13.26 -19.47
C VAL A 42 45.97 12.27 -19.36
N LEU A 43 45.87 11.40 -20.36
CA LEU A 43 44.89 10.32 -20.49
C LEU A 43 45.63 8.98 -20.40
N CYS A 44 45.15 8.06 -19.56
CA CYS A 44 45.75 6.76 -19.37
C CYS A 44 44.73 5.63 -19.39
N THR A 45 45.14 4.49 -19.93
CA THR A 45 44.43 3.21 -19.87
C THR A 45 45.24 2.21 -19.04
N GLY A 46 44.60 1.44 -18.17
CA GLY A 46 45.24 0.44 -17.31
C GLY A 46 45.98 1.04 -16.11
N THR A 47 47.25 1.44 -16.29
CA THR A 47 48.10 1.96 -15.22
C THR A 47 48.84 3.23 -15.67
N PHE A 48 49.36 3.99 -14.70
CA PHE A 48 50.24 5.12 -14.98
C PHE A 48 51.68 4.75 -14.57
N ASN A 49 52.60 4.65 -15.54
CA ASN A 49 54.01 4.35 -15.27
C ASN A 49 54.74 5.57 -14.68
N HIS A 50 55.76 5.34 -13.85
CA HIS A 50 56.65 6.38 -13.31
C HIS A 50 57.39 7.17 -14.41
N SER A 51 57.52 6.68 -15.64
CA SER A 51 58.13 7.45 -16.74
C SER A 51 57.38 8.75 -17.09
N TYR A 52 56.07 8.80 -16.86
CA TYR A 52 55.24 9.99 -17.10
C TYR A 52 55.24 10.99 -15.91
N THR A 53 56.04 10.72 -14.86
CA THR A 53 56.25 11.62 -13.70
C THR A 53 56.90 12.95 -14.06
N ALA A 54 57.54 13.06 -15.24
CA ALA A 54 58.28 14.24 -15.66
C ALA A 54 57.41 15.50 -15.90
N VAL A 55 56.07 15.37 -15.88
CA VAL A 55 55.13 16.48 -16.09
C VAL A 55 54.77 17.15 -14.75
N THR A 56 55.59 18.09 -14.30
CA THR A 56 55.45 18.75 -12.98
C THR A 56 54.27 19.72 -12.88
N LYS A 57 53.70 20.16 -14.01
CA LYS A 57 52.58 21.12 -14.09
C LYS A 57 51.24 20.50 -14.53
N LEU A 58 51.06 19.19 -14.35
CA LEU A 58 49.84 18.50 -14.75
C LEU A 58 48.63 19.02 -13.93
N LYS A 59 47.57 19.45 -14.61
CA LYS A 59 46.32 19.90 -13.98
C LYS A 59 45.19 18.87 -14.06
N THR A 60 45.16 18.07 -15.13
CA THR A 60 44.13 17.06 -15.35
C THR A 60 44.74 15.69 -15.60
N LEU A 61 44.31 14.70 -14.81
CA LEU A 61 44.67 13.31 -14.99
C LEU A 61 43.41 12.46 -15.15
N VAL A 62 43.38 11.67 -16.21
CA VAL A 62 42.32 10.70 -16.48
C VAL A 62 42.94 9.31 -16.55
N ILE A 63 42.37 8.37 -15.81
CA ILE A 63 42.73 6.95 -15.85
C ILE A 63 41.45 6.15 -16.08
N CYS A 64 41.52 5.16 -16.96
CA CYS A 64 40.41 4.25 -17.20
C CYS A 64 40.86 2.83 -17.49
N ASN A 65 39.91 1.89 -17.52
CA ASN A 65 40.15 0.47 -17.80
C ASN A 65 41.19 -0.16 -16.84
N ILE A 66 41.19 0.23 -15.56
CA ILE A 66 41.99 -0.47 -14.55
C ILE A 66 41.32 -1.84 -14.27
N LEU A 67 42.12 -2.90 -14.35
CA LEU A 67 41.65 -4.28 -14.17
C LEU A 67 41.59 -4.72 -12.70
N HIS A 68 42.28 -4.00 -11.81
CA HIS A 68 42.29 -4.28 -10.38
C HIS A 68 40.99 -3.83 -9.70
N HIS A 69 40.63 -4.53 -8.61
CA HIS A 69 39.46 -4.21 -7.79
C HIS A 69 39.70 -3.08 -6.77
N GLU A 70 40.95 -2.65 -6.61
CA GLU A 70 41.33 -1.63 -5.65
C GLU A 70 42.15 -0.53 -6.33
N TYR A 71 42.15 0.65 -5.72
CA TYR A 71 42.99 1.76 -6.14
C TYR A 71 43.62 2.44 -4.93
N ASP A 72 44.92 2.74 -5.01
CA ASP A 72 45.65 3.52 -4.02
C ASP A 72 45.81 4.98 -4.51
N PRO A 73 45.09 5.95 -3.91
CA PRO A 73 45.23 7.36 -4.26
C PRO A 73 46.63 7.95 -4.02
N ARG A 74 47.52 7.30 -3.27
CA ARG A 74 48.91 7.77 -3.09
C ARG A 74 49.71 7.72 -4.39
N LEU A 75 49.29 6.94 -5.38
CA LEU A 75 49.93 6.87 -6.70
C LEU A 75 49.93 8.21 -7.46
N ILE A 76 48.99 9.11 -7.15
CA ILE A 76 48.90 10.44 -7.75
C ILE A 76 49.53 11.55 -6.89
N SER A 77 50.20 11.20 -5.79
CA SER A 77 50.83 12.16 -4.86
C SER A 77 51.82 13.12 -5.54
N LYS A 78 52.58 12.68 -6.54
CA LYS A 78 53.56 13.54 -7.24
C LYS A 78 52.94 14.73 -7.98
N PHE A 79 51.64 14.73 -8.29
CA PHE A 79 51.01 15.78 -9.09
C PHE A 79 50.46 16.92 -8.21
N GLN A 80 51.36 17.75 -7.69
CA GLN A 80 51.01 18.81 -6.74
C GLN A 80 50.01 19.85 -7.30
N HIS A 81 50.00 20.07 -8.61
CA HIS A 81 49.12 21.03 -9.29
C HIS A 81 47.82 20.41 -9.80
N LEU A 82 47.53 19.16 -9.43
CA LEU A 82 46.37 18.44 -9.94
C LEU A 82 45.08 19.10 -9.45
N TYR A 83 44.30 19.59 -10.41
CA TYR A 83 43.02 20.25 -10.20
C TYR A 83 41.86 19.29 -10.42
N ARG A 84 42.00 18.39 -11.40
CA ARG A 84 40.99 17.42 -11.82
C ARG A 84 41.58 16.02 -11.88
N PHE A 85 40.93 15.10 -11.19
CA PHE A 85 41.21 13.68 -11.27
C PHE A 85 39.98 12.92 -11.75
N THR A 86 40.16 12.06 -12.74
CA THR A 86 39.10 11.23 -13.31
C THR A 86 39.56 9.77 -13.34
N LEU A 87 38.75 8.90 -12.75
CA LEU A 87 38.93 7.46 -12.74
C LEU A 87 37.61 6.84 -13.16
N ILE A 88 37.57 6.20 -14.32
CA ILE A 88 36.30 5.74 -14.94
C ILE A 88 36.45 4.39 -15.61
N TYR A 89 35.33 3.72 -15.91
CA TYR A 89 35.29 2.46 -16.67
C TYR A 89 36.29 1.41 -16.14
N SER A 90 36.35 1.22 -14.82
CA SER A 90 37.31 0.32 -14.16
C SER A 90 36.60 -0.55 -13.13
N ASN A 91 37.11 -1.74 -12.85
CA ASN A 91 36.44 -2.72 -11.98
C ASN A 91 36.69 -2.47 -10.47
N ILE A 92 36.88 -1.21 -10.09
CA ILE A 92 37.30 -0.81 -8.75
C ILE A 92 36.10 -0.84 -7.81
N THR A 93 36.23 -1.59 -6.72
CA THR A 93 35.19 -1.76 -5.69
C THR A 93 35.46 -0.93 -4.44
N HIS A 94 36.73 -0.58 -4.17
CA HIS A 94 37.13 0.22 -3.00
C HIS A 94 38.48 0.94 -3.20
N PHE A 95 38.79 1.87 -2.29
CA PHE A 95 40.07 2.57 -2.22
C PHE A 95 40.85 2.12 -0.99
N THR A 96 42.16 1.93 -1.13
CA THR A 96 43.00 1.43 -0.02
C THR A 96 43.43 2.53 0.96
N HIS A 97 43.50 3.79 0.49
CA HIS A 97 43.97 4.93 1.27
C HIS A 97 43.19 6.21 0.97
N PRO A 98 43.20 7.21 1.87
CA PRO A 98 42.70 8.55 1.57
C PRO A 98 43.47 9.25 0.46
N PHE A 99 42.82 10.20 -0.21
CA PHE A 99 43.52 11.08 -1.13
C PHE A 99 44.61 11.89 -0.40
N PRO A 100 45.81 12.06 -0.99
CA PRO A 100 46.90 12.80 -0.36
C PRO A 100 46.53 14.23 0.03
N GLU A 101 47.03 14.68 1.19
CA GLU A 101 46.66 15.97 1.81
C GLU A 101 47.02 17.20 0.97
N HIS A 102 48.17 17.16 0.33
CA HIS A 102 48.67 18.28 -0.48
C HIS A 102 47.95 18.43 -1.83
N LEU A 103 47.04 17.53 -2.20
CA LEU A 103 46.26 17.66 -3.44
C LEU A 103 45.10 18.63 -3.26
N HIS A 104 45.07 19.67 -4.09
CA HIS A 104 44.02 20.69 -4.08
C HIS A 104 42.94 20.45 -5.15
N LEU A 105 42.45 19.21 -5.24
CA LEU A 105 41.43 18.83 -6.23
C LEU A 105 40.14 19.64 -6.06
N GLN A 106 39.60 20.10 -7.20
CA GLN A 106 38.26 20.72 -7.26
C GLN A 106 37.25 19.81 -7.98
N ILE A 107 37.71 18.93 -8.86
CA ILE A 107 36.86 18.01 -9.62
C ILE A 107 37.36 16.59 -9.45
N LEU A 108 36.51 15.73 -8.91
CA LEU A 108 36.76 14.29 -8.77
C LEU A 108 35.64 13.53 -9.48
N ASN A 109 36.01 12.75 -10.49
CA ASN A 109 35.08 11.93 -11.24
C ASN A 109 35.44 10.45 -11.07
N LEU A 110 34.54 9.70 -10.44
CA LEU A 110 34.65 8.27 -10.15
C LEU A 110 33.48 7.50 -10.76
N THR A 111 33.08 7.89 -11.98
CA THR A 111 31.91 7.34 -12.69
C THR A 111 32.18 5.95 -13.26
N ARG A 112 31.17 5.06 -13.26
CA ARG A 112 31.27 3.71 -13.85
C ARG A 112 32.45 2.91 -13.29
N LEU A 113 32.56 2.92 -11.98
CA LEU A 113 33.33 1.93 -11.24
C LEU A 113 32.36 0.90 -10.64
N ASP A 114 32.88 -0.06 -9.90
CA ASP A 114 32.11 -1.06 -9.19
C ASP A 114 32.00 -0.75 -7.68
N LEU A 115 32.08 0.55 -7.31
CA LEU A 115 32.03 0.98 -5.92
C LEU A 115 30.70 0.58 -5.29
N THR A 116 30.75 -0.22 -4.23
CA THR A 116 29.56 -0.64 -3.46
C THR A 116 29.33 0.22 -2.22
N HIS A 117 30.42 0.71 -1.65
CA HIS A 117 30.45 1.57 -0.47
C HIS A 117 31.53 2.63 -0.66
N ILE A 118 31.34 3.78 -0.02
CA ILE A 118 32.35 4.82 0.07
C ILE A 118 32.59 5.10 1.54
N ASN A 119 33.83 4.96 1.98
CA ASN A 119 34.23 5.38 3.30
C ASN A 119 34.46 6.90 3.29
N VAL A 120 33.86 7.63 4.22
CA VAL A 120 34.02 9.09 4.38
C VAL A 120 35.48 9.52 4.48
N GLU A 121 36.34 8.69 5.08
CA GLU A 121 37.75 9.00 5.30
C GLU A 121 38.52 9.18 3.99
N ILE A 122 38.07 8.57 2.87
CA ILE A 122 38.78 8.72 1.61
C ILE A 122 38.83 10.19 1.14
N PHE A 123 37.80 10.97 1.50
CA PHE A 123 37.64 12.37 1.12
C PHE A 123 38.11 13.36 2.17
N ARG A 124 38.60 12.90 3.34
CA ARG A 124 38.92 13.74 4.50
C ARG A 124 39.83 14.93 4.17
N ASN A 125 40.73 14.75 3.19
CA ASN A 125 41.70 15.74 2.76
C ASN A 125 41.22 16.64 1.61
N LEU A 126 40.12 16.30 0.94
CA LEU A 126 39.62 16.99 -0.26
C LEU A 126 38.74 18.21 0.06
N ARG A 127 39.22 19.09 0.95
CA ARG A 127 38.44 20.24 1.46
C ARG A 127 38.07 21.28 0.39
N ASN A 128 38.78 21.29 -0.75
CA ASN A 128 38.54 22.19 -1.88
C ASN A 128 37.64 21.62 -2.97
N LEU A 129 37.15 20.38 -2.80
CA LEU A 129 36.37 19.70 -3.83
C LEU A 129 35.02 20.40 -4.05
N LYS A 130 34.73 20.73 -5.31
CA LYS A 130 33.49 21.38 -5.75
C LYS A 130 32.56 20.43 -6.49
N ILE A 131 33.13 19.52 -7.28
CA ILE A 131 32.37 18.59 -8.11
C ILE A 131 32.81 17.16 -7.77
N LEU A 132 31.85 16.34 -7.39
CA LEU A 132 32.01 14.91 -7.16
C LEU A 132 31.02 14.14 -8.04
N ASP A 133 31.52 13.34 -8.97
CA ASP A 133 30.71 12.49 -9.82
C ASP A 133 30.88 11.02 -9.41
N LEU A 134 29.82 10.43 -8.86
CA LEU A 134 29.73 9.03 -8.43
C LEU A 134 28.70 8.26 -9.26
N SER A 135 28.33 8.79 -10.43
CA SER A 135 27.30 8.18 -11.28
C SER A 135 27.66 6.76 -11.71
N TYR A 136 26.65 5.93 -11.91
CA TYR A 136 26.77 4.57 -12.46
C TYR A 136 27.72 3.67 -11.68
N ASN A 137 27.75 3.80 -10.35
CA ASN A 137 28.39 2.84 -9.45
C ASN A 137 27.34 1.88 -8.87
N LYS A 138 27.70 1.11 -7.85
CA LYS A 138 26.83 0.14 -7.15
C LYS A 138 26.55 0.57 -5.72
N LEU A 139 26.56 1.88 -5.44
CA LEU A 139 26.38 2.39 -4.09
C LEU A 139 24.99 2.05 -3.59
N LYS A 140 24.95 1.50 -2.37
CA LYS A 140 23.73 1.22 -1.60
C LYS A 140 23.37 2.37 -0.69
N THR A 141 24.36 3.03 -0.12
CA THR A 141 24.15 4.19 0.75
C THR A 141 25.09 5.31 0.36
N PHE A 142 24.61 6.53 0.53
CA PHE A 142 25.40 7.76 0.45
C PHE A 142 24.72 8.69 1.44
N GLY A 143 25.44 9.25 2.42
CA GLY A 143 24.79 9.74 3.65
C GLY A 143 25.39 11.00 4.26
N LYS A 144 24.70 11.53 5.29
CA LYS A 144 24.99 12.80 5.98
C LYS A 144 26.46 12.97 6.36
N HIS A 145 27.10 11.92 6.87
CA HIS A 145 28.50 11.98 7.32
C HIS A 145 29.46 12.40 6.19
N HIS A 146 29.20 12.02 4.94
CA HIS A 146 30.02 12.43 3.78
C HIS A 146 29.96 13.94 3.52
N SER A 147 28.85 14.59 3.87
CA SER A 147 28.68 16.03 3.65
C SER A 147 29.45 16.90 4.63
N GLU A 148 29.87 16.35 5.77
CA GLU A 148 30.67 17.05 6.78
C GLU A 148 32.13 17.23 6.32
N PHE A 149 32.62 16.32 5.47
CA PHE A 149 34.01 16.33 4.96
C PHE A 149 34.18 17.12 3.65
N LEU A 150 33.08 17.54 3.00
CA LEU A 150 33.11 18.24 1.71
C LEU A 150 32.44 19.63 1.81
N PRO A 151 33.04 20.58 2.54
CA PRO A 151 32.40 21.86 2.85
C PRO A 151 32.13 22.72 1.61
N LYS A 152 33.04 22.69 0.62
CA LYS A 152 32.95 23.47 -0.63
C LYS A 152 32.23 22.75 -1.77
N LEU A 153 31.63 21.59 -1.53
CA LEU A 153 30.94 20.84 -2.58
C LEU A 153 29.78 21.67 -3.14
N GLU A 154 29.68 21.77 -4.46
CA GLU A 154 28.65 22.50 -5.18
C GLU A 154 27.79 21.53 -5.99
N GLN A 155 28.41 20.51 -6.60
CA GLN A 155 27.74 19.53 -7.45
C GLN A 155 28.09 18.11 -7.06
N LEU A 156 27.06 17.30 -6.93
CA LEU A 156 27.12 15.87 -6.67
C LEU A 156 26.27 15.15 -7.71
N TYR A 157 26.78 14.06 -8.25
CA TYR A 157 26.05 13.20 -9.18
C TYR A 157 25.99 11.77 -8.64
N LEU A 158 24.78 11.22 -8.58
CA LEU A 158 24.50 9.90 -7.97
C LEU A 158 23.65 8.99 -8.85
N ARG A 159 23.23 9.43 -10.04
CA ARG A 159 22.38 8.62 -10.93
C ARG A 159 23.01 7.28 -11.26
N GLY A 160 22.16 6.27 -11.51
CA GLY A 160 22.63 4.94 -11.88
C GLY A 160 23.31 4.16 -10.75
N ASN A 161 23.17 4.60 -9.49
CA ASN A 161 23.44 3.80 -8.30
C ASN A 161 22.17 3.05 -7.85
N SER A 162 22.32 2.13 -6.90
CA SER A 162 21.26 1.26 -6.38
C SER A 162 21.00 1.59 -4.92
N LEU A 163 20.58 2.83 -4.63
CA LEU A 163 20.47 3.33 -3.25
C LEU A 163 19.31 2.68 -2.51
N GLU A 164 19.54 2.31 -1.25
CA GLU A 164 18.54 1.73 -0.36
C GLU A 164 17.57 2.83 0.10
N CYS A 165 16.30 2.71 -0.27
CA CYS A 165 15.27 3.72 -0.01
C CYS A 165 14.61 3.48 1.34
N ASN A 166 15.37 3.69 2.39
CA ASN A 166 14.96 3.54 3.78
C ASN A 166 15.17 4.85 4.55
N HIS A 167 15.04 4.84 5.88
CA HIS A 167 15.22 6.04 6.69
C HIS A 167 16.61 6.69 6.62
N ASP A 168 17.66 5.98 6.20
CA ASP A 168 19.01 6.53 6.05
C ASP A 168 19.13 7.48 4.85
N LEU A 169 18.26 7.31 3.84
CA LEU A 169 18.18 8.18 2.66
C LEU A 169 17.37 9.46 2.92
N LYS A 170 16.86 9.70 4.15
CA LYS A 170 16.03 10.88 4.51
C LYS A 170 16.67 12.23 4.13
N TRP A 171 18.01 12.31 4.02
CA TRP A 171 18.71 13.53 3.60
C TRP A 171 18.35 13.99 2.17
N ILE A 172 17.82 13.10 1.32
CA ILE A 172 17.40 13.42 -0.05
C ILE A 172 16.27 14.47 -0.09
N LEU A 173 15.47 14.58 0.99
CA LEU A 173 14.26 15.40 1.07
C LEU A 173 14.49 16.89 1.36
N GLY A 174 15.74 17.35 1.43
CA GLY A 174 16.03 18.79 1.29
C GLY A 174 15.86 19.67 2.53
N LYS A 175 15.37 19.17 3.67
CA LYS A 175 15.25 19.96 4.90
C LYS A 175 15.41 19.14 6.17
N ARG A 176 16.39 19.52 7.00
CA ARG A 176 16.32 19.37 8.47
C ARG A 176 16.99 20.61 9.09
N ASN A 177 16.22 21.40 9.83
CA ASN A 177 16.69 22.43 10.76
C ASN A 177 17.57 23.55 10.15
N GLY A 178 17.16 24.18 9.05
CA GLY A 178 17.79 25.41 8.54
C GLY A 178 19.19 25.28 7.90
N LYS A 179 19.83 24.10 7.94
CA LYS A 179 21.12 23.84 7.28
C LYS A 179 20.90 23.46 5.80
N ILE A 180 21.76 23.94 4.90
CA ILE A 180 21.72 23.58 3.47
C ILE A 180 21.82 22.06 3.33
N SER A 181 20.75 21.42 2.87
CA SER A 181 20.70 19.97 2.68
C SER A 181 21.57 19.54 1.51
N LEU A 182 22.34 18.46 1.69
CA LEU A 182 23.17 17.82 0.66
C LEU A 182 22.40 17.56 -0.64
N SER A 183 21.09 17.28 -0.55
CA SER A 183 20.24 17.04 -1.71
C SER A 183 20.13 18.22 -2.67
N LYS A 184 20.31 19.47 -2.20
CA LYS A 184 20.36 20.65 -3.10
C LYS A 184 21.62 20.68 -3.97
N LYS A 185 22.67 19.98 -3.54
CA LYS A 185 23.92 19.84 -4.31
C LYS A 185 23.85 18.68 -5.31
N VAL A 186 22.86 17.79 -5.19
CA VAL A 186 22.68 16.67 -6.12
C VAL A 186 22.00 17.18 -7.40
N VAL A 187 22.76 17.21 -8.49
CA VAL A 187 22.30 17.79 -9.76
C VAL A 187 21.31 16.86 -10.47
N ASP A 188 21.51 15.55 -10.37
CA ASP A 188 20.77 14.50 -11.05
C ASP A 188 19.77 13.79 -10.12
N LEU A 189 19.26 14.50 -9.11
CA LEU A 189 18.38 13.95 -8.07
C LEU A 189 17.13 13.24 -8.64
N ASN A 190 16.61 13.75 -9.76
CA ASN A 190 15.45 13.19 -10.46
C ASN A 190 15.74 11.86 -11.18
N GLN A 191 17.01 11.50 -11.37
CA GLN A 191 17.47 10.25 -11.99
C GLN A 191 17.97 9.24 -10.96
N VAL A 192 17.92 9.57 -9.66
CA VAL A 192 18.29 8.66 -8.59
C VAL A 192 17.13 7.69 -8.33
N THR A 193 17.42 6.40 -8.38
CA THR A 193 16.46 5.32 -8.19
C THR A 193 16.79 4.48 -6.97
N CYS A 194 15.76 3.90 -6.38
CA CYS A 194 15.86 2.91 -5.32
C CYS A 194 16.45 1.59 -5.81
N SER A 195 17.05 0.85 -4.88
CA SER A 195 17.74 -0.40 -5.13
C SER A 195 16.84 -1.46 -5.78
N VAL A 196 17.38 -2.17 -6.78
CA VAL A 196 16.64 -3.20 -7.55
C VAL A 196 16.41 -4.47 -6.74
N ASN A 197 17.23 -4.71 -5.71
CA ASN A 197 17.15 -5.92 -4.87
C ASN A 197 16.35 -5.66 -3.57
N GLU A 198 15.55 -4.60 -3.53
CA GLU A 198 14.79 -4.18 -2.36
C GLU A 198 13.31 -3.94 -2.66
N GLN A 199 12.59 -3.43 -1.66
CA GLN A 199 11.16 -3.20 -1.65
C GLN A 199 10.64 -2.28 -2.77
N TYR A 200 11.47 -1.39 -3.32
CA TYR A 200 11.04 -0.40 -4.32
C TYR A 200 11.92 -0.43 -5.60
N PRO A 201 11.98 -1.56 -6.31
CA PRO A 201 12.98 -1.79 -7.34
C PRO A 201 12.89 -0.77 -8.48
N GLY A 202 13.98 -0.01 -8.68
CA GLY A 202 14.12 0.95 -9.78
C GLY A 202 13.18 2.17 -9.70
N LYS A 203 12.45 2.37 -8.60
CA LYS A 203 11.54 3.51 -8.44
C LYS A 203 12.31 4.80 -8.15
N PRO A 204 11.82 5.98 -8.57
CA PRO A 204 12.47 7.26 -8.26
C PRO A 204 12.58 7.49 -6.76
N ALA A 205 13.81 7.62 -6.25
CA ALA A 205 14.08 7.68 -4.81
C ALA A 205 13.41 8.89 -4.13
N LEU A 206 13.39 10.04 -4.80
CA LEU A 206 12.75 11.25 -4.27
C LEU A 206 11.24 11.05 -4.02
N ILE A 207 10.56 10.32 -4.91
CA ILE A 207 9.11 10.07 -4.80
C ILE A 207 8.84 9.12 -3.64
N VAL A 208 9.56 7.99 -3.58
CA VAL A 208 9.43 6.99 -2.50
C VAL A 208 9.69 7.63 -1.14
N MET A 209 10.78 8.38 -1.01
CA MET A 209 11.15 9.04 0.24
C MET A 209 10.14 10.13 0.67
N ASN A 210 9.51 10.82 -0.29
CA ASN A 210 8.44 11.78 0.01
C ASN A 210 7.21 11.08 0.61
N TRP A 211 6.76 9.96 0.04
CA TRP A 211 5.66 9.20 0.62
C TRP A 211 5.99 8.68 2.01
N MET A 212 7.19 8.13 2.23
CA MET A 212 7.62 7.70 3.57
C MET A 212 7.57 8.86 4.58
N LYS A 213 7.98 10.07 4.17
CA LYS A 213 7.91 11.25 5.04
C LYS A 213 6.47 11.64 5.37
N CYS A 214 5.56 11.64 4.39
CA CYS A 214 4.15 11.95 4.64
C CYS A 214 3.52 10.88 5.54
N LEU A 215 3.84 9.62 5.30
CA LEU A 215 3.36 8.48 6.08
C LEU A 215 3.79 8.59 7.55
N ASP A 216 5.05 8.95 7.82
CA ASP A 216 5.55 9.20 9.18
C ASP A 216 4.75 10.31 9.90
N SER A 217 4.20 11.30 9.17
CA SER A 217 3.48 12.45 9.75
C SER A 217 1.95 12.29 9.81
N GLU A 218 1.37 11.47 8.94
CA GLU A 218 -0.08 11.30 8.79
C GLU A 218 -0.60 10.02 9.45
N CYS A 219 0.30 9.19 10.01
CA CYS A 219 -0.09 7.93 10.61
C CYS A 219 -1.05 8.14 11.79
N PRO A 220 -2.18 7.42 11.88
CA PRO A 220 -3.17 7.68 12.92
C PRO A 220 -2.67 7.34 14.32
N HIS A 221 -3.26 7.98 15.32
CA HIS A 221 -2.92 7.79 16.73
C HIS A 221 -4.18 7.57 17.58
N HIS A 222 -4.05 6.82 18.67
CA HIS A 222 -5.06 6.67 19.71
C HIS A 222 -4.42 6.93 21.08
N GLY A 223 -4.74 8.07 21.69
CA GLY A 223 -3.99 8.56 22.85
C GLY A 223 -2.51 8.72 22.53
N SER A 224 -1.64 8.05 23.29
CA SER A 224 -0.19 8.05 23.07
C SER A 224 0.30 6.96 22.10
N MET A 225 -0.58 6.07 21.64
CA MET A 225 -0.23 4.97 20.75
C MET A 225 -0.31 5.41 19.29
N VAL A 226 0.68 5.01 18.48
CA VAL A 226 0.74 5.29 17.04
C VAL A 226 0.45 4.01 16.28
N CYS A 227 -0.41 4.07 15.27
CA CYS A 227 -0.62 2.96 14.35
C CYS A 227 0.69 2.59 13.63
N LYS A 228 0.78 1.35 13.15
CA LYS A 228 1.88 0.93 12.28
C LYS A 228 1.51 1.19 10.83
N CYS A 229 2.09 2.24 10.26
CA CYS A 229 1.93 2.59 8.85
C CYS A 229 3.13 2.11 8.02
N ASN A 230 2.89 1.42 6.92
CA ASN A 230 3.94 0.95 6.02
C ASN A 230 3.63 1.28 4.56
N LEU A 231 4.64 1.73 3.83
CA LEU A 231 4.61 1.77 2.36
C LEU A 231 5.03 0.38 1.90
N ASP A 232 4.11 -0.49 1.53
CA ASP A 232 4.44 -1.88 1.19
C ASP A 232 5.07 -1.99 -0.19
N ASN A 233 4.58 -1.20 -1.15
CA ASN A 233 5.05 -1.23 -2.52
C ASN A 233 4.74 0.09 -3.25
N VAL A 234 5.37 0.28 -4.40
CA VAL A 234 5.05 1.34 -5.36
C VAL A 234 4.82 0.70 -6.72
N VAL A 235 3.60 0.80 -7.22
CA VAL A 235 3.19 0.19 -8.48
C VAL A 235 3.31 1.20 -9.63
N SER A 236 3.66 0.70 -10.80
CA SER A 236 3.65 1.45 -12.07
C SER A 236 2.63 0.78 -13.00
N PRO A 237 1.35 1.20 -12.97
CA PRO A 237 0.31 0.56 -13.77
C PRO A 237 0.59 0.69 -15.27
N PRO A 238 0.36 -0.36 -16.08
CA PRO A 238 0.49 -0.28 -17.54
C PRO A 238 -0.42 0.80 -18.11
N GLY A 239 0.10 1.64 -19.01
CA GLY A 239 -0.66 2.71 -19.65
C GLY A 239 -0.86 3.98 -18.81
N LEU A 240 -0.42 3.99 -17.55
CA LEU A 240 -0.47 5.17 -16.68
C LEU A 240 0.96 5.68 -16.40
N GLN A 241 1.20 6.98 -16.62
CA GLN A 241 2.50 7.59 -16.34
C GLN A 241 2.73 7.89 -14.85
N SER A 242 1.74 7.68 -13.99
CA SER A 242 1.83 7.96 -12.56
C SER A 242 2.14 6.70 -11.73
N LEU A 243 2.96 6.89 -10.70
CA LEU A 243 3.24 5.88 -9.69
C LEU A 243 2.12 5.87 -8.64
N VAL A 244 1.75 4.68 -8.17
CA VAL A 244 0.70 4.49 -7.15
C VAL A 244 1.31 3.79 -5.93
N PRO A 245 1.27 4.38 -4.73
CA PRO A 245 1.77 3.73 -3.52
C PRO A 245 0.73 2.71 -3.01
N VAL A 246 1.22 1.61 -2.45
CA VAL A 246 0.43 0.64 -1.70
C VAL A 246 0.80 0.83 -0.24
N ILE A 247 -0.15 1.32 0.55
CA ILE A 247 0.05 1.71 1.94
C ILE A 247 -0.86 0.86 2.83
N THR A 248 -0.25 0.20 3.83
CA THR A 248 -0.96 -0.49 4.91
C THR A 248 -0.92 0.34 6.18
N VAL A 249 -2.10 0.55 6.77
CA VAL A 249 -2.28 1.17 8.09
C VAL A 249 -2.81 0.11 9.03
N ASN A 250 -2.01 -0.28 10.02
CA ASN A 250 -2.39 -1.27 11.03
C ASN A 250 -2.54 -0.60 12.41
N CYS A 251 -3.78 -0.55 12.88
CA CYS A 251 -4.20 0.02 14.15
C CYS A 251 -4.84 -1.05 15.06
N SER A 252 -4.47 -2.32 14.89
CA SER A 252 -5.08 -3.44 15.63
C SER A 252 -4.67 -3.43 17.11
N ASN A 253 -5.56 -3.88 17.99
CA ASN A 253 -5.33 -3.95 19.45
C ASN A 253 -5.00 -2.60 20.12
N MET A 254 -5.50 -1.49 19.59
CA MET A 254 -5.21 -0.14 20.12
C MET A 254 -6.38 0.47 20.92
N GLY A 255 -7.50 -0.24 21.04
CA GLY A 255 -8.67 0.18 21.80
C GLY A 255 -9.55 1.20 21.09
N PHE A 256 -9.46 1.31 19.75
CA PHE A 256 -10.34 2.18 18.98
C PHE A 256 -11.81 1.81 19.20
N THR A 257 -12.66 2.79 19.48
CA THR A 257 -14.13 2.64 19.57
C THR A 257 -14.86 3.12 18.31
N VAL A 258 -14.16 3.89 17.48
CA VAL A 258 -14.62 4.44 16.20
C VAL A 258 -13.50 4.33 15.18
N LEU A 259 -13.84 4.37 13.89
CA LEU A 259 -12.84 4.43 12.81
C LEU A 259 -12.03 5.76 12.90
N PRO A 260 -10.71 5.75 12.60
CA PRO A 260 -9.89 6.96 12.57
C PRO A 260 -10.48 8.07 11.69
N SER A 261 -10.49 9.32 12.18
CA SER A 261 -11.07 10.43 11.38
C SER A 261 -10.24 10.77 10.14
N LYS A 262 -8.93 10.50 10.19
CA LYS A 262 -7.96 10.72 9.11
C LYS A 262 -7.10 9.48 8.92
N LEU A 263 -6.77 9.21 7.67
CA LEU A 263 -5.79 8.21 7.27
C LEU A 263 -4.70 8.91 6.45
N PRO A 264 -3.50 8.32 6.32
CA PRO A 264 -2.53 8.75 5.33
C PRO A 264 -3.14 8.80 3.93
N HIS A 265 -2.74 9.78 3.13
CA HIS A 265 -3.16 9.83 1.73
C HIS A 265 -2.77 8.54 1.01
N ASN A 266 -3.62 8.09 0.08
CA ASN A 266 -3.43 6.85 -0.69
C ASN A 266 -3.35 5.57 0.14
N THR A 267 -3.92 5.54 1.35
CA THR A 267 -4.09 4.29 2.11
C THR A 267 -4.87 3.27 1.29
N THR A 268 -4.29 2.08 1.09
CA THR A 268 -4.90 0.99 0.31
C THR A 268 -5.43 -0.13 1.19
N VAL A 269 -4.78 -0.38 2.34
CA VAL A 269 -5.12 -1.46 3.27
C VAL A 269 -5.25 -0.88 4.66
N LEU A 270 -6.38 -1.14 5.32
CA LEU A 270 -6.66 -0.72 6.68
C LEU A 270 -6.96 -1.94 7.55
N ILE A 271 -6.18 -2.11 8.62
CA ILE A 271 -6.30 -3.23 9.56
C ILE A 271 -6.62 -2.67 10.94
N LEU A 272 -7.82 -2.96 11.44
CA LEU A 272 -8.37 -2.46 12.69
C LEU A 272 -8.90 -3.60 13.58
N ASN A 273 -8.27 -4.77 13.49
CA ASN A 273 -8.69 -5.97 14.19
C ASN A 273 -8.54 -5.83 15.71
N ASN A 274 -9.36 -6.58 16.46
CA ASN A 274 -9.31 -6.66 17.92
C ASN A 274 -9.40 -5.28 18.60
N ASN A 275 -10.35 -4.46 18.15
CA ASN A 275 -10.66 -3.17 18.76
C ASN A 275 -12.08 -3.21 19.35
N GLN A 276 -12.64 -2.05 19.67
CA GLN A 276 -13.99 -1.91 20.24
C GLN A 276 -14.89 -1.09 19.31
N ILE A 277 -14.64 -1.17 17.99
CA ILE A 277 -15.36 -0.36 17.00
C ILE A 277 -16.81 -0.82 16.91
N THR A 278 -17.73 0.14 16.91
CA THR A 278 -19.17 -0.11 16.82
C THR A 278 -19.79 0.48 15.55
N ASP A 279 -19.28 1.63 15.09
CA ASP A 279 -19.80 2.38 13.96
C ASP A 279 -18.89 2.32 12.73
N VAL A 280 -19.48 1.99 11.57
CA VAL A 280 -18.83 1.96 10.25
C VAL A 280 -19.27 3.10 9.34
N SER A 281 -20.04 4.08 9.82
CA SER A 281 -20.53 5.23 9.06
C SER A 281 -19.43 6.02 8.35
N PRO A 282 -18.19 6.12 8.88
CA PRO A 282 -17.12 6.78 8.14
C PRO A 282 -16.82 6.17 6.77
N LEU A 283 -17.13 4.88 6.53
CA LEU A 283 -16.98 4.28 5.20
C LEU A 283 -17.95 4.87 4.16
N LEU A 284 -19.05 5.48 4.60
CA LEU A 284 -20.03 6.14 3.73
C LEU A 284 -19.59 7.57 3.36
N ASN A 285 -19.25 8.36 4.36
CA ASN A 285 -19.14 9.82 4.22
C ASN A 285 -17.70 10.36 4.18
N ASN A 286 -16.70 9.55 4.57
CA ASN A 286 -15.34 10.05 4.74
C ASN A 286 -14.49 9.78 3.48
N SER A 287 -14.04 10.85 2.83
CA SER A 287 -13.20 10.80 1.63
C SER A 287 -11.88 10.05 1.82
N TRP A 288 -11.37 9.94 3.05
CA TRP A 288 -10.15 9.18 3.36
C TRP A 288 -10.30 7.67 3.15
N TYR A 289 -11.54 7.16 3.14
CA TYR A 289 -11.84 5.74 3.01
C TYR A 289 -12.18 5.32 1.58
N GLN A 290 -12.53 6.26 0.69
CA GLN A 290 -12.92 5.98 -0.69
C GLN A 290 -11.84 5.25 -1.50
N GLY A 291 -10.55 5.49 -1.20
CA GLY A 291 -9.42 4.84 -1.85
C GLY A 291 -8.97 3.53 -1.22
N VAL A 292 -9.53 3.15 -0.07
CA VAL A 292 -9.10 1.96 0.69
C VAL A 292 -9.72 0.73 0.04
N SER A 293 -8.91 -0.21 -0.44
CA SER A 293 -9.38 -1.41 -1.13
C SER A 293 -9.62 -2.58 -0.16
N ASP A 294 -8.80 -2.69 0.88
CA ASP A 294 -8.87 -3.79 1.84
C ASP A 294 -9.15 -3.26 3.24
N ILE A 295 -10.24 -3.70 3.86
CA ILE A 295 -10.62 -3.31 5.22
C ILE A 295 -10.82 -4.56 6.07
N TYR A 296 -10.08 -4.63 7.16
CA TYR A 296 -10.20 -5.67 8.19
C TYR A 296 -10.71 -5.07 9.49
N LEU A 297 -11.87 -5.53 9.94
CA LEU A 297 -12.56 -5.10 11.17
C LEU A 297 -12.88 -6.30 12.07
N ASP A 298 -12.01 -7.32 12.06
CA ASP A 298 -12.25 -8.55 12.79
C ASP A 298 -12.26 -8.32 14.31
N ASN A 299 -13.09 -9.05 15.04
CA ASN A 299 -13.18 -9.02 16.50
C ASN A 299 -13.38 -7.60 17.04
N ASN A 300 -14.39 -6.90 16.51
CA ASN A 300 -14.87 -5.63 17.00
C ASN A 300 -16.26 -5.80 17.63
N ARG A 301 -17.01 -4.71 17.82
CA ARG A 301 -18.35 -4.69 18.41
C ARG A 301 -19.40 -4.17 17.43
N ILE A 302 -19.18 -4.36 16.13
CA ILE A 302 -20.09 -3.88 15.08
C ILE A 302 -21.35 -4.73 15.12
N SER A 303 -22.52 -4.10 15.26
CA SER A 303 -23.81 -4.80 15.32
C SER A 303 -24.69 -4.60 14.10
N ALA A 304 -24.42 -3.59 13.28
CA ALA A 304 -25.19 -3.28 12.08
C ALA A 304 -24.29 -2.67 10.99
N VAL A 305 -24.63 -2.93 9.73
CA VAL A 305 -23.95 -2.39 8.55
C VAL A 305 -24.92 -1.88 7.47
N ASP A 306 -26.20 -1.68 7.82
CA ASP A 306 -27.25 -1.30 6.87
C ASP A 306 -26.94 0.00 6.12
N GLN A 307 -26.28 0.94 6.80
CA GLN A 307 -25.82 2.20 6.24
C GLN A 307 -24.82 2.08 5.07
N LEU A 308 -24.17 0.93 4.90
CA LEU A 308 -23.24 0.69 3.79
C LEU A 308 -23.94 0.52 2.44
N GLU A 309 -25.27 0.31 2.40
CA GLU A 309 -26.03 0.24 1.14
C GLU A 309 -25.79 1.44 0.22
N ARG A 310 -25.56 2.63 0.82
CA ARG A 310 -25.35 3.88 0.10
C ARG A 310 -23.86 4.23 -0.10
N ALA A 311 -22.95 3.35 0.33
CA ALA A 311 -21.52 3.62 0.27
C ALA A 311 -20.96 3.23 -1.10
N ASP A 312 -20.45 4.21 -1.86
CA ASP A 312 -19.74 3.97 -3.11
C ASP A 312 -18.56 2.99 -2.94
N TRP A 313 -17.97 2.99 -1.73
CA TRP A 313 -16.94 2.05 -1.33
C TRP A 313 -17.36 0.58 -1.46
N LEU A 314 -18.63 0.24 -1.16
CA LEU A 314 -19.15 -1.13 -1.24
C LEU A 314 -19.07 -1.69 -2.67
N SER A 315 -19.07 -0.82 -3.69
CA SER A 315 -18.94 -1.20 -5.10
C SER A 315 -17.49 -1.27 -5.61
N SER A 316 -16.48 -0.99 -4.77
CA SER A 316 -15.09 -0.87 -5.22
C SER A 316 -14.04 -1.56 -4.35
N PHE A 317 -14.42 -2.09 -3.18
CA PHE A 317 -13.52 -2.82 -2.29
C PHE A 317 -13.02 -4.14 -2.92
N ARG A 318 -11.86 -4.61 -2.44
CA ARG A 318 -11.26 -5.90 -2.81
C ARG A 318 -11.36 -6.91 -1.66
N VAL A 319 -11.08 -6.48 -0.42
CA VAL A 319 -11.23 -7.34 0.77
C VAL A 319 -12.07 -6.63 1.82
N PHE A 320 -13.08 -7.33 2.35
CA PHE A 320 -13.86 -6.85 3.48
C PHE A 320 -14.06 -7.93 4.52
N SER A 321 -13.59 -7.67 5.74
CA SER A 321 -13.63 -8.61 6.84
C SER A 321 -14.38 -8.05 8.04
N LEU A 322 -15.47 -8.73 8.42
CA LEU A 322 -16.32 -8.43 9.58
C LEU A 322 -16.40 -9.62 10.54
N ARG A 323 -15.40 -10.51 10.52
CA ARG A 323 -15.42 -11.73 11.32
C ARG A 323 -15.43 -11.43 12.81
N GLY A 324 -16.15 -12.20 13.62
CA GLY A 324 -16.06 -12.07 15.09
C GLY A 324 -16.70 -10.79 15.65
N ASN A 325 -17.67 -10.20 14.94
CA ASN A 325 -18.41 -9.03 15.40
C ASN A 325 -19.75 -9.46 16.05
N ASN A 326 -20.64 -8.50 16.30
CA ASN A 326 -21.94 -8.73 16.91
C ASN A 326 -23.09 -8.57 15.89
N LEU A 327 -22.83 -8.91 14.62
CA LEU A 327 -23.83 -8.79 13.56
C LEU A 327 -24.90 -9.86 13.71
N THR A 328 -26.15 -9.44 13.56
CA THR A 328 -27.32 -10.33 13.55
C THR A 328 -27.89 -10.50 12.15
N THR A 329 -27.80 -9.46 11.33
CA THR A 329 -28.34 -9.38 9.97
C THR A 329 -27.44 -8.52 9.09
N ILE A 330 -27.60 -8.64 7.77
CA ILE A 330 -27.04 -7.73 6.76
C ILE A 330 -28.09 -7.40 5.70
N PRO A 331 -28.01 -6.25 5.02
CA PRO A 331 -28.90 -5.93 3.90
C PRO A 331 -28.53 -6.79 2.67
N THR A 332 -29.09 -8.00 2.58
CA THR A 332 -28.73 -9.01 1.57
C THR A 332 -28.86 -8.49 0.14
N TYR A 333 -29.90 -7.70 -0.16
CA TYR A 333 -30.10 -7.05 -1.47
C TYR A 333 -28.96 -6.09 -1.83
N ALA A 334 -28.53 -5.25 -0.89
CA ALA A 334 -27.46 -4.29 -1.12
C ALA A 334 -26.11 -4.97 -1.39
N PHE A 335 -25.81 -6.03 -0.63
CA PHE A 335 -24.61 -6.83 -0.85
C PHE A 335 -24.66 -7.64 -2.16
N ASP A 336 -25.82 -8.18 -2.55
CA ASP A 336 -25.99 -8.88 -3.83
C ASP A 336 -25.70 -7.93 -5.00
N HIS A 337 -26.34 -6.75 -4.99
CA HIS A 337 -26.14 -5.72 -6.02
C HIS A 337 -24.70 -5.22 -6.10
N ALA A 338 -24.08 -4.96 -4.95
CA ALA A 338 -22.70 -4.52 -4.88
C ALA A 338 -21.73 -5.60 -5.40
N PHE A 339 -21.95 -6.87 -5.04
CA PHE A 339 -21.07 -7.97 -5.43
C PHE A 339 -21.19 -8.31 -6.92
N GLU A 340 -22.39 -8.17 -7.50
CA GLU A 340 -22.61 -8.36 -8.93
C GLU A 340 -21.83 -7.35 -9.78
N ARG A 341 -21.74 -6.09 -9.33
CA ARG A 341 -21.08 -5.01 -10.09
C ARG A 341 -19.59 -4.87 -9.81
N ASN A 342 -19.14 -5.27 -8.64
CA ASN A 342 -17.77 -5.08 -8.20
C ASN A 342 -16.86 -6.22 -8.70
N THR A 343 -16.14 -5.96 -9.80
CA THR A 343 -15.18 -6.90 -10.40
C THR A 343 -13.86 -7.03 -9.63
N LYS A 344 -13.66 -6.25 -8.56
CA LYS A 344 -12.41 -6.21 -7.79
C LYS A 344 -12.45 -7.10 -6.56
N ILE A 345 -13.61 -7.64 -6.17
CA ILE A 345 -13.74 -8.44 -4.95
C ILE A 345 -12.83 -9.67 -5.04
N ALA A 346 -11.97 -9.82 -4.05
CA ALA A 346 -11.14 -10.99 -3.85
C ALA A 346 -11.65 -11.86 -2.72
N LYS A 347 -11.96 -11.26 -1.55
CA LYS A 347 -12.34 -12.01 -0.34
C LYS A 347 -13.32 -11.25 0.55
N VAL A 348 -14.31 -11.96 1.07
CA VAL A 348 -15.26 -11.47 2.07
C VAL A 348 -15.30 -12.43 3.26
N TYR A 349 -15.42 -11.88 4.46
CA TYR A 349 -15.49 -12.65 5.70
C TYR A 349 -16.64 -12.18 6.59
N PHE A 350 -17.52 -13.12 6.92
CA PHE A 350 -18.73 -12.89 7.74
C PHE A 350 -18.86 -13.88 8.91
N GLY A 351 -17.91 -14.80 9.05
CA GLY A 351 -17.95 -15.86 10.06
C GLY A 351 -17.92 -15.33 11.49
N ASN A 352 -18.28 -16.21 12.43
CA ASN A 352 -18.25 -15.93 13.88
C ASN A 352 -19.04 -14.68 14.29
N ASN A 353 -20.22 -14.48 13.71
CA ASN A 353 -21.19 -13.47 14.16
C ASN A 353 -22.46 -14.19 14.68
N SER A 354 -23.29 -13.44 15.40
CA SER A 354 -24.53 -13.94 16.00
C SER A 354 -25.72 -13.85 15.03
N TRP A 355 -25.62 -14.51 13.89
CA TRP A 355 -26.62 -14.43 12.81
C TRP A 355 -27.99 -14.95 13.25
N VAL A 356 -29.04 -14.18 12.96
CA VAL A 356 -30.42 -14.63 13.17
C VAL A 356 -30.77 -15.69 12.13
N CYS A 357 -31.50 -16.72 12.56
CA CYS A 357 -31.98 -17.81 11.70
C CYS A 357 -33.50 -17.90 11.70
N ASP A 358 -34.16 -16.88 11.15
CA ASP A 358 -35.62 -16.81 11.01
C ASP A 358 -36.08 -16.88 9.54
N CYS A 359 -37.39 -16.91 9.32
CA CYS A 359 -37.95 -16.99 7.98
C CYS A 359 -37.84 -15.67 7.18
N SER A 360 -37.55 -14.54 7.83
CA SER A 360 -37.51 -13.23 7.17
C SER A 360 -36.15 -12.94 6.55
N PHE A 361 -35.07 -13.26 7.24
CA PHE A 361 -33.69 -12.90 6.85
C PHE A 361 -32.95 -14.08 6.20
N THR A 362 -33.08 -15.27 6.79
CA THR A 362 -32.24 -16.43 6.43
C THR A 362 -32.33 -16.84 4.97
N PRO A 363 -33.52 -16.91 4.32
CA PRO A 363 -33.61 -17.36 2.93
C PRO A 363 -32.81 -16.45 1.97
N GLY A 364 -32.93 -15.13 2.13
CA GLY A 364 -32.17 -14.17 1.32
C GLY A 364 -30.67 -14.22 1.60
N PHE A 365 -30.27 -14.44 2.85
CA PHE A 365 -28.86 -14.59 3.18
C PHE A 365 -28.29 -15.90 2.63
N GLN A 366 -29.05 -17.00 2.68
CA GLN A 366 -28.66 -18.28 2.08
C GLN A 366 -28.44 -18.18 0.56
N GLU A 367 -29.30 -17.45 -0.14
CA GLU A 367 -29.14 -17.20 -1.58
C GLU A 367 -27.84 -16.45 -1.88
N LEU A 368 -27.57 -15.37 -1.16
CA LEU A 368 -26.32 -14.61 -1.25
C LEU A 368 -25.10 -15.50 -1.01
N LEU A 369 -25.11 -16.31 0.06
CA LEU A 369 -24.01 -17.22 0.42
C LEU A 369 -23.77 -18.30 -0.65
N ARG A 370 -24.84 -18.79 -1.29
CA ARG A 370 -24.74 -19.79 -2.38
C ARG A 370 -24.19 -19.15 -3.65
N LYS A 371 -24.76 -18.01 -4.06
CA LYS A 371 -24.38 -17.27 -5.28
C LYS A 371 -22.91 -16.84 -5.24
N TYR A 372 -22.44 -16.31 -4.12
CA TYR A 372 -21.07 -15.80 -3.96
C TYR A 372 -20.15 -16.69 -3.14
N SER A 373 -20.45 -18.00 -3.07
CA SER A 373 -19.65 -18.96 -2.31
C SER A 373 -18.13 -18.94 -2.58
N PRO A 374 -17.62 -18.65 -3.81
CA PRO A 374 -16.17 -18.57 -4.05
C PRO A 374 -15.51 -17.33 -3.42
N LEU A 375 -16.27 -16.24 -3.21
CA LEU A 375 -15.76 -14.98 -2.66
C LEU A 375 -15.78 -14.98 -1.12
N ILE A 376 -16.71 -15.72 -0.52
CA ILE A 376 -16.90 -15.80 0.93
C ILE A 376 -16.01 -16.90 1.50
N TYR A 377 -14.88 -16.48 2.07
CA TYR A 377 -13.78 -17.39 2.38
C TYR A 377 -14.03 -18.23 3.63
N ASP A 378 -14.79 -17.71 4.59
CA ASP A 378 -15.12 -18.33 5.88
C ASP A 378 -16.57 -18.82 5.97
N ILE A 379 -17.15 -19.23 4.83
CA ILE A 379 -18.56 -19.64 4.72
C ILE A 379 -18.98 -20.76 5.71
N LYS A 380 -18.03 -21.58 6.19
CA LYS A 380 -18.26 -22.65 7.18
C LYS A 380 -18.43 -22.13 8.62
N ASP A 381 -18.02 -20.90 8.87
CA ASP A 381 -18.08 -20.22 10.16
C ASP A 381 -19.30 -19.28 10.24
N ILE A 382 -20.11 -19.20 9.17
CA ILE A 382 -21.37 -18.45 9.12
C ILE A 382 -22.49 -19.36 9.62
N ARG A 383 -22.82 -19.20 10.90
CA ARG A 383 -23.71 -20.10 11.65
C ARG A 383 -24.80 -19.32 12.37
N CYS A 384 -25.90 -20.00 12.66
CA CYS A 384 -26.96 -19.44 13.51
C CYS A 384 -26.44 -19.09 14.90
N ALA A 385 -26.96 -17.99 15.45
CA ALA A 385 -26.73 -17.57 16.81
C ALA A 385 -27.05 -18.70 17.81
N VAL A 386 -26.39 -18.67 18.95
CA VAL A 386 -26.66 -19.63 20.03
C VAL A 386 -28.00 -19.29 20.66
N SER A 387 -28.91 -20.25 20.61
CA SER A 387 -30.21 -20.21 21.28
C SER A 387 -30.46 -21.55 21.98
N GLU A 388 -31.06 -21.50 23.17
CA GLU A 388 -31.45 -22.70 23.93
C GLU A 388 -32.75 -23.34 23.39
N TYR A 389 -33.55 -22.57 22.65
CA TYR A 389 -34.88 -22.97 22.20
C TYR A 389 -34.94 -23.26 20.69
N ASP A 390 -33.85 -23.02 19.96
CA ASP A 390 -33.79 -23.23 18.51
C ASP A 390 -32.96 -24.47 18.18
N SER A 391 -33.58 -25.43 17.48
CA SER A 391 -32.91 -26.61 16.97
C SER A 391 -31.82 -26.31 15.93
N ASN A 392 -31.86 -25.13 15.30
CA ASN A 392 -30.86 -24.70 14.32
C ASN A 392 -29.66 -23.98 14.97
N SER A 393 -29.60 -23.89 16.31
CA SER A 393 -28.50 -23.26 17.05
C SER A 393 -27.12 -23.78 16.60
N LYS A 394 -26.21 -22.88 16.21
CA LYS A 394 -24.85 -23.16 15.70
C LYS A 394 -24.77 -23.90 14.36
N GLU A 395 -25.89 -24.18 13.70
CA GLU A 395 -25.88 -24.80 12.37
C GLU A 395 -25.39 -23.84 11.29
N VAL A 396 -24.76 -24.39 10.25
CA VAL A 396 -24.21 -23.59 9.14
C VAL A 396 -25.35 -23.12 8.24
N ILE A 397 -25.50 -21.79 8.10
CA ILE A 397 -26.65 -21.19 7.42
C ILE A 397 -26.81 -21.68 5.98
N LYS A 398 -25.71 -21.76 5.22
CA LYS A 398 -25.74 -22.21 3.82
C LYS A 398 -26.41 -23.58 3.64
N GLY A 399 -26.26 -24.48 4.61
CA GLY A 399 -26.73 -25.87 4.55
C GLY A 399 -28.12 -26.11 5.13
N LEU A 400 -28.71 -25.14 5.83
CA LEU A 400 -30.00 -25.32 6.50
C LEU A 400 -31.15 -25.53 5.50
N ALA A 401 -32.05 -26.45 5.86
CA ALA A 401 -33.27 -26.70 5.09
C ALA A 401 -34.27 -25.57 5.34
N LEU A 402 -34.91 -25.06 4.29
CA LEU A 402 -35.88 -23.96 4.43
C LEU A 402 -37.03 -24.31 5.38
N VAL A 403 -37.47 -25.58 5.38
CA VAL A 403 -38.53 -26.11 6.26
C VAL A 403 -38.12 -26.10 7.74
N SER A 404 -36.83 -26.19 8.07
CA SER A 404 -36.37 -26.13 9.45
C SER A 404 -36.32 -24.69 10.00
N ILE A 405 -36.35 -23.69 9.12
CA ILE A 405 -36.31 -22.26 9.45
C ILE A 405 -37.70 -21.63 9.36
N CYS A 406 -38.38 -21.85 8.24
CA CYS A 406 -39.76 -21.44 7.98
C CYS A 406 -40.66 -22.63 8.33
N ARG A 407 -41.00 -22.78 9.62
CA ARG A 407 -42.20 -23.54 9.96
C ARG A 407 -43.38 -22.65 9.63
N ASP A 408 -44.25 -23.11 8.75
CA ASP A 408 -45.59 -22.53 8.66
C ASP A 408 -46.14 -22.47 10.09
N PRO A 409 -46.62 -21.30 10.57
CA PRO A 409 -47.31 -21.26 11.84
C PRO A 409 -48.37 -22.34 11.75
N ALA A 410 -48.31 -23.33 12.66
CA ALA A 410 -49.24 -24.45 12.69
C ALA A 410 -50.62 -23.88 12.37
N GLU A 411 -51.21 -24.35 11.27
CA GLU A 411 -52.55 -23.96 10.89
C GLU A 411 -53.39 -24.03 12.16
N PHE A 412 -53.78 -22.88 12.72
CA PHE A 412 -54.81 -22.90 13.74
C PHE A 412 -55.96 -23.62 13.05
N PRO A 413 -56.46 -24.74 13.60
CA PRO A 413 -57.32 -25.64 12.83
C PRO A 413 -58.62 -24.97 12.38
N LEU A 414 -58.93 -23.77 12.90
CA LEU A 414 -60.05 -22.94 12.51
C LEU A 414 -59.65 -21.45 12.56
N SER A 415 -59.81 -20.75 11.44
CA SER A 415 -59.76 -19.28 11.40
C SER A 415 -60.96 -18.68 12.13
N PRO A 416 -60.94 -17.38 12.50
CA PRO A 416 -62.11 -16.70 13.07
C PRO A 416 -63.35 -16.80 12.17
N TRP A 417 -63.16 -16.90 10.85
CA TRP A 417 -64.23 -17.12 9.88
C TRP A 417 -64.79 -18.53 9.94
N ASP A 418 -63.95 -19.53 10.18
CA ASP A 418 -64.39 -20.92 10.33
C ASP A 418 -65.19 -21.10 11.63
N VAL A 419 -64.80 -20.44 12.71
CA VAL A 419 -65.58 -20.40 13.96
C VAL A 419 -66.94 -19.74 13.73
N LEU A 420 -66.98 -18.61 13.00
CA LEU A 420 -68.22 -17.93 12.65
C LEU A 420 -69.14 -18.83 11.80
N ASN A 421 -68.57 -19.54 10.83
CA ASN A 421 -69.31 -20.48 9.98
C ASN A 421 -69.89 -21.65 10.78
N ILE A 422 -69.14 -22.21 11.73
CA ILE A 422 -69.62 -23.27 12.63
C ILE A 422 -70.79 -22.78 13.49
N ILE A 423 -70.71 -21.55 14.02
CA ILE A 423 -71.80 -20.94 14.80
C ILE A 423 -73.05 -20.72 13.91
N LEU A 424 -72.88 -20.25 12.67
CA LEU A 424 -73.97 -20.08 11.71
C LEU A 424 -74.64 -21.42 11.38
N ILE A 425 -73.86 -22.47 11.12
CA ILE A 425 -74.36 -23.80 10.79
C ILE A 425 -75.15 -24.38 11.97
N THR A 426 -74.64 -24.25 13.19
CA THR A 426 -75.35 -24.71 14.40
C THR A 426 -76.66 -23.94 14.65
N LEU A 427 -76.69 -22.63 14.39
CA LEU A 427 -77.92 -21.83 14.41
C LEU A 427 -78.93 -22.27 13.34
N ILE A 428 -78.48 -22.55 12.12
CA ILE A 428 -79.36 -23.04 11.04
C ILE A 428 -79.96 -24.39 11.42
N PHE A 429 -79.15 -25.32 11.92
CA PHE A 429 -79.65 -26.62 12.35
C PHE A 429 -80.65 -26.50 13.51
N THR A 430 -80.40 -25.65 14.50
CA THR A 430 -81.35 -25.46 15.61
C THR A 430 -82.68 -24.86 15.14
N VAL A 431 -82.66 -23.89 14.21
CA VAL A 431 -83.88 -23.36 13.58
C VAL A 431 -84.60 -24.44 12.78
N TYR A 432 -83.87 -25.23 11.99
CA TYR A 432 -84.44 -26.31 11.17
C TYR A 432 -85.07 -27.42 12.03
N PHE A 433 -84.38 -27.87 13.08
CA PHE A 433 -84.92 -28.83 14.04
C PHE A 433 -86.13 -28.28 14.78
N LYS A 434 -86.11 -26.99 15.17
CA LYS A 434 -87.25 -26.35 15.81
C LYS A 434 -88.45 -26.24 14.87
N LEU A 435 -88.22 -25.92 13.59
CA LEU A 435 -89.26 -25.89 12.57
C LEU A 435 -89.88 -27.27 12.34
N ILE A 436 -89.06 -28.32 12.25
CA ILE A 436 -89.56 -29.71 12.14
C ILE A 436 -90.37 -30.10 13.38
N TYR A 437 -89.86 -29.78 14.58
CA TYR A 437 -90.56 -30.04 15.83
C TYR A 437 -91.91 -29.34 15.87
N ASP A 438 -91.95 -28.05 15.53
CA ASP A 438 -93.18 -27.25 15.51
C ASP A 438 -94.16 -27.73 14.42
N TYR A 439 -93.67 -28.14 13.25
CA TYR A 439 -94.46 -28.78 12.20
C TYR A 439 -95.05 -30.12 12.67
N TRP A 440 -94.26 -30.95 13.35
CA TRP A 440 -94.70 -32.23 13.89
C TRP A 440 -95.76 -32.05 14.98
N VAL A 441 -95.57 -31.10 15.90
CA VAL A 441 -96.54 -30.72 16.94
C VAL A 441 -97.83 -30.20 16.32
N TYR A 442 -97.74 -29.33 15.31
CA TYR A 442 -98.91 -28.83 14.59
C TYR A 442 -99.70 -29.96 13.92
N LYS A 443 -99.01 -30.89 13.24
CA LYS A 443 -99.65 -32.02 12.56
C LYS A 443 -100.33 -33.00 13.53
N THR A 444 -99.80 -33.17 14.74
CA THR A 444 -100.34 -34.10 15.75
C THR A 444 -101.43 -33.47 16.62
N THR A 445 -101.38 -32.17 16.89
CA THR A 445 -102.29 -31.50 17.85
C THR A 445 -103.22 -30.46 17.22
N THR A 446 -103.07 -30.12 15.94
CA THR A 446 -103.78 -29.03 15.23
C THR A 446 -103.67 -27.64 15.87
N LYS A 447 -102.73 -27.46 16.81
CA LYS A 447 -102.46 -26.17 17.47
C LYS A 447 -101.22 -25.53 16.86
N LEU A 448 -101.33 -24.25 16.50
CA LEU A 448 -100.22 -23.46 15.96
C LEU A 448 -99.13 -23.22 17.03
N PRO A 449 -97.83 -23.17 16.65
CA PRO A 449 -96.76 -22.79 17.55
C PRO A 449 -96.98 -21.39 18.13
N TRP A 450 -96.59 -21.16 19.40
CA TRP A 450 -96.85 -19.90 20.13
C TRP A 450 -96.42 -18.64 19.36
N VAL A 451 -95.28 -18.68 18.67
CA VAL A 451 -94.77 -17.56 17.85
C VAL A 451 -95.74 -17.21 16.71
N ALA A 452 -96.32 -18.21 16.03
CA ALA A 452 -97.29 -17.98 14.96
C ALA A 452 -98.63 -17.43 15.47
N THR A 453 -98.96 -17.62 16.75
CA THR A 453 -100.16 -17.02 17.38
C THR A 453 -99.98 -15.57 17.82
N LYS A 454 -98.75 -15.04 17.75
CA LYS A 454 -98.36 -13.71 18.26
C LYS A 454 -97.81 -12.77 17.18
N ILE A 455 -97.61 -13.25 15.95
CA ILE A 455 -97.27 -12.40 14.81
C ILE A 455 -98.58 -11.82 14.27
N PRO A 456 -98.73 -10.48 14.18
CA PRO A 456 -99.95 -9.82 13.70
C PRO A 456 -100.22 -10.05 12.20
#